data_AF-A0A3E4PXP7-F1
#
_entry.id   AF-A0A3E4PXP7-F1
#
_cell.length_a   1.000
_cell.length_b   1.000
_cell.length_c   1.000
_cell.angle_alpha   90.00
_cell.angle_beta   90.00
_cell.angle_gamma   90.00
#
_symmetry.space_group_name_H-M   'P 1'
#
loop_
_entity.id
_entity.type
_entity.pdbx_description
1 polymer ?
#
loop_
_entity_poly.entity_id
_entity_poly.type
_entity_poly.pdbx_seq_one_letter_code
_entity_poly.pdbx_strand_id
1 'polypeptide(L)' 'MDEQYYLFFTDKGYNVALEIYEHYLFFVEQLVNAGIDRKLAEKEACRMEHCISEDSFQKLKESIKNRAGG' A
#
# COMPACT_ATOMS: atom_id res chain seq x y z
N MET A 1 10.44 -20.56 -18.40
CA MET A 1 10.33 -19.27 -19.10
C MET A 1 9.54 -19.53 -20.35
N ASP A 2 8.54 -18.72 -20.67
CA ASP A 2 7.85 -18.83 -21.96
C ASP A 2 8.78 -18.35 -23.10
N GLU A 3 8.37 -18.59 -24.34
CA GLU A 3 9.13 -18.19 -25.54
C GLU A 3 9.20 -16.66 -25.74
N GLN A 4 8.54 -15.88 -24.88
CA GLN A 4 8.33 -14.44 -24.98
C GLN A 4 8.98 -13.65 -23.81
N TYR A 5 9.68 -14.31 -22.89
CA TYR A 5 10.36 -13.73 -21.72
C TYR A 5 9.44 -13.01 -20.73
N TYR A 6 8.15 -13.37 -20.65
CA TYR A 6 7.26 -12.77 -19.66
C TYR A 6 7.53 -13.30 -18.24
N LEU A 7 7.50 -12.38 -17.27
CA LEU A 7 7.55 -12.71 -15.85
C LEU A 7 6.13 -12.72 -15.31
N PHE A 8 5.67 -13.90 -14.88
CA PHE A 8 4.40 -14.07 -14.20
C PHE A 8 4.64 -14.27 -12.71
N PHE A 9 3.76 -13.68 -11.89
CA PHE A 9 3.69 -14.05 -10.50
C PHE A 9 3.17 -15.49 -10.36
N THR A 10 3.73 -16.23 -9.41
CA THR A 10 3.03 -17.38 -8.84
C THR A 10 1.85 -16.87 -8.01
N ASP A 11 0.86 -17.70 -7.73
CA ASP A 11 -0.29 -17.30 -6.89
C ASP A 11 0.17 -16.70 -5.55
N LYS A 12 1.19 -17.31 -4.93
CA LYS A 12 1.82 -16.77 -3.72
C LYS A 12 2.47 -15.41 -3.95
N GLY A 13 3.23 -15.26 -5.04
CA GLY A 13 3.87 -13.99 -5.37
C GLY A 13 2.86 -12.88 -5.66
N TYR A 14 1.73 -13.23 -6.29
CA TYR A 14 0.66 -12.30 -6.60
C TYR A 14 -0.03 -11.79 -5.34
N ASN A 15 -0.33 -12.68 -4.38
CA ASN A 15 -0.94 -12.28 -3.11
C ASN A 15 -0.03 -11.33 -2.31
N VAL A 16 1.27 -11.62 -2.24
CA VAL A 16 2.23 -10.72 -1.59
C VAL A 16 2.30 -9.36 -2.29
N ALA A 17 2.25 -9.34 -3.63
CA ALA A 17 2.24 -8.09 -4.39
C ALA A 17 0.95 -7.27 -4.12
N LEU A 18 -0.20 -7.92 -3.96
CA LEU A 18 -1.45 -7.25 -3.61
C LEU A 18 -1.42 -6.63 -2.21
N GLU A 19 -0.85 -7.32 -1.22
CA GLU A 19 -0.69 -6.79 0.14
C GLU A 19 0.15 -5.50 0.15
N ILE A 20 1.31 -5.52 -0.52
CA ILE A 20 2.19 -4.34 -0.64
C ILE A 20 1.47 -3.21 -1.38
N TYR A 21 0.75 -3.53 -2.46
CA TYR A 21 0.00 -2.54 -3.23
C TYR A 21 -1.16 -1.91 -2.43
N GLU A 22 -1.80 -2.67 -1.56
CA GLU A 22 -2.81 -2.14 -0.64
C GLU A 22 -2.20 -1.12 0.33
N HIS A 23 -1.02 -1.43 0.88
CA HIS A 23 -0.30 -0.52 1.77
C HIS A 23 0.05 0.79 1.06
N TYR A 24 0.57 0.70 -0.17
CA TYR A 24 0.87 1.84 -1.02
C TYR A 24 -0.35 2.76 -1.15
N LEU A 25 -1.47 2.22 -1.65
CA LEU A 25 -2.68 2.98 -1.94
C LEU A 25 -3.21 3.67 -0.68
N PHE A 26 -3.23 2.94 0.43
CA PHE A 26 -3.64 3.50 1.71
C PHE A 26 -2.80 4.72 2.10
N PHE A 27 -1.46 4.60 2.11
CA PHE A 27 -0.61 5.73 2.51
C PHE A 27 -0.69 6.89 1.54
N VAL A 28 -0.76 6.63 0.23
CA VAL A 28 -0.96 7.71 -0.75
C VAL A 28 -2.23 8.48 -0.46
N GLU A 29 -3.34 7.79 -0.22
CA GLU A 29 -4.63 8.43 0.09
C GLU A 29 -4.55 9.23 1.39
N GLN A 30 -3.98 8.66 2.45
CA GLN A 30 -3.89 9.33 3.75
C GLN A 30 -2.99 10.57 3.71
N LEU A 31 -1.86 10.52 2.99
CA LEU A 31 -0.95 11.65 2.86
C LEU A 31 -1.59 12.76 2.01
N VAL A 32 -2.27 12.42 0.93
CA VAL A 32 -3.02 13.39 0.11
C VAL A 32 -4.15 14.03 0.93
N ASN A 33 -4.91 13.24 1.69
CA ASN A 33 -5.96 13.76 2.57
C ASN A 33 -5.40 14.67 3.69
N ALA A 34 -4.15 14.46 4.10
CA ALA A 34 -3.42 15.33 5.02
C ALA A 34 -2.90 16.63 4.35
N GLY A 35 -3.11 16.82 3.05
CA GLY A 35 -2.71 18.01 2.29
C GLY A 35 -1.32 17.92 1.65
N ILE A 36 -0.72 16.73 1.60
CA ILE A 36 0.58 16.53 0.95
C ILE A 36 0.38 16.41 -0.56
N ASP A 37 1.27 17.04 -1.34
CA ASP A 37 1.27 16.92 -2.80
C ASP A 37 1.34 15.45 -3.23
N ARG A 38 0.55 15.09 -4.26
CA ARG A 38 0.43 13.71 -4.72
C ARG A 38 1.77 13.07 -5.05
N LYS A 39 2.70 13.78 -5.71
CA LYS A 39 4.00 13.20 -6.09
C LYS A 39 4.87 12.91 -4.86
N LEU A 40 4.79 13.78 -3.85
CA LEU A 40 5.48 13.55 -2.58
C LEU A 40 4.84 12.38 -1.81
N ALA A 41 3.50 12.34 -1.76
CA ALA A 41 2.74 11.25 -1.14
C ALA A 41 3.07 9.88 -1.75
N GLU A 42 3.12 9.77 -3.08
CA GLU A 42 3.52 8.53 -3.79
C GLU A 42 4.95 8.11 -3.43
N LYS A 43 5.88 9.07 -3.39
CA LYS A 43 7.28 8.82 -3.04
C LYS A 43 7.45 8.39 -1.58
N GLU A 44 6.63 8.91 -0.67
CA GLU A 44 6.65 8.56 0.75
C GLU A 44 5.95 7.22 1.02
N ALA A 45 4.79 7.00 0.42
CA ALA A 45 4.05 5.73 0.50
C ALA A 45 4.90 4.55 0.03
N CYS A 46 5.65 4.70 -1.07
CA CYS A 46 6.57 3.68 -1.57
C CYS A 46 7.66 3.27 -0.55
N ARG A 47 8.04 4.17 0.36
CA ARG A 47 8.94 3.80 1.47
C ARG A 47 8.18 3.17 2.63
N MET A 48 7.01 3.69 2.95
CA MET A 48 6.21 3.25 4.09
C MET A 48 5.69 1.82 3.91
N GLU A 49 5.24 1.46 2.70
CA GLU A 49 4.70 0.13 2.39
C GLU A 49 5.67 -1.02 2.71
N HIS A 50 6.98 -0.76 2.60
CA HIS A 50 8.04 -1.73 2.84
C HIS A 50 8.58 -1.71 4.27
N CYS A 51 8.29 -0.67 5.06
CA CYS A 51 8.84 -0.49 6.40
C CYS A 51 7.83 -0.78 7.52
N ILE A 52 6.53 -0.72 7.23
CA ILE A 52 5.50 -0.93 8.25
C ILE A 52 5.23 -2.42 8.48
N SER A 53 4.99 -2.80 9.74
CA SER A 53 4.50 -4.14 10.05
C SER A 53 3.01 -4.28 9.73
N GLU A 54 2.58 -5.50 9.38
CA GLU A 54 1.18 -5.83 9.10
C GLU A 54 0.24 -5.41 10.25
N ASP A 55 0.60 -5.75 11.49
CA ASP A 55 -0.19 -5.38 12.68
C ASP A 55 -0.36 -3.85 12.83
N SER A 56 0.68 -3.08 12.51
CA SER A 56 0.59 -1.62 12.56
C SER A 56 -0.29 -1.07 11.44
N PHE A 57 -0.18 -1.63 10.23
CA PHE A 57 -0.99 -1.23 9.08
C PHE A 57 -2.48 -1.46 9.35
N GLN A 58 -2.87 -2.64 9.84
CA GLN A 58 -4.27 -2.95 10.13
C GLN A 58 -4.85 -2.00 11.19
N LYS A 59 -4.11 -1.75 12.29
CA LYS A 59 -4.55 -0.80 13.34
C LYS A 59 -4.71 0.62 12.82
N LEU A 60 -3.81 1.09 11.95
CA LEU A 60 -3.93 2.40 11.31
C LEU A 60 -5.18 2.49 10.44
N LYS A 61 -5.40 1.47 9.61
CA LYS A 61 -6.56 1.40 8.73
C LYS A 61 -7.88 1.39 9.50
N GLU A 62 -7.96 0.63 10.58
CA GLU A 62 -9.11 0.61 11.49
C GLU A 62 -9.32 1.96 12.18
N SER A 63 -8.25 2.60 12.67
CA SER A 63 -8.33 3.91 13.32
C SER A 63 -8.96 4.98 12.43
N ILE A 64 -8.66 4.95 11.13
CA ILE A 64 -9.19 5.92 10.15
C ILE A 64 -10.65 5.63 9.82
N LYS A 65 -11.01 4.36 9.60
CA LYS A 65 -12.41 3.95 9.40
C LYS A 65 -13.32 4.37 10.56
N ASN A 66 -12.84 4.19 11.79
CA ASN A 66 -13.60 4.55 12.99
C ASN A 66 -13.80 6.07 13.14
N ARG A 67 -12.90 6.90 12.61
CA ARG A 67 -13.05 8.37 12.60
C ARG A 67 -14.00 8.88 11.54
N ALA A 68 -14.13 8.17 10.41
CA ALA A 68 -15.03 8.54 9.31
C ALA A 68 -16.51 8.19 9.58
N GLY A 69 -16.79 7.40 10.63
CA GLY A 69 -18.14 6.98 11.02
C GLY A 69 -18.71 7.66 12.28
N GLY A 70 -18.15 8.82 12.68
CA GLY A 70 -18.59 9.61 13.84
C GLY A 70 -19.18 10.96 13.45
#